data_AF-A0A3A3A2V5-F1
#
_entry.id   AF-A0A3A3A2V5-F1
#
_cell.length_a   1.000
_cell.length_b   1.000
_cell.length_c   1.000
_cell.angle_alpha   90.00
_cell.angle_beta   90.00
_cell.angle_gamma   90.00
#
_symmetry.space_group_name_H-M   'P 1'
#
loop_
_entity.id
_entity.type
_entity.pdbx_description
1 polymer ?
#
loop_
_entity_poly.entity_id
_entity_poly.type
_entity_poly.pdbx_seq_one_letter_code
_entity_poly.pdbx_strand_id
1 'polypeptide(L)'
;MLLSIFRWPPIPSWMRNMRAVSAISATILLSIFPHQESRFLIPCVPLLLSCFRLNKSRLLLATWMIFNAVLGFLMGVYHQGGVVPTQLAIPSIVSNAMISPETPLPETSKVTATVFWWKTYSPPLWLLGDNNTTARPLDIDTRDLMGISGPEMIQELDKAVPQCHANPSRNTDPSTVFIVAPNSATFLDQYTTTTTTDSSKSQRDLDLLKLWSYPKHLSLDDLDFESDGIFSTLRRVIGRRGLSVWSVRRSGCP
;
A
#
# COMPACT_ATOMS: atom_id res chain seq x y z
N MET A 1 32.96 -46.14 43.16
CA MET A 1 31.78 -45.32 43.52
C MET A 1 31.84 -44.04 42.68
N LEU A 2 31.34 -44.08 41.44
CA LEU A 2 31.37 -42.93 40.53
C LEU A 2 30.18 -42.04 40.84
N LEU A 3 30.47 -40.86 41.40
CA LEU A 3 29.49 -39.82 41.69
C LEU A 3 28.83 -39.36 40.38
N SER A 4 27.52 -39.56 40.27
CA SER A 4 26.66 -38.91 39.28
C SER A 4 26.54 -37.44 39.65
N ILE A 5 27.49 -36.62 39.18
CA ILE A 5 27.61 -35.18 39.52
C ILE A 5 26.65 -34.31 38.70
N PHE A 6 25.86 -34.89 37.81
CA PHE A 6 25.05 -34.11 36.88
C PHE A 6 23.56 -34.49 36.95
N ARG A 7 22.96 -34.25 38.12
CA ARG A 7 21.49 -34.17 38.24
C ARG A 7 21.05 -32.82 37.68
N TRP A 8 20.64 -32.81 36.41
CA TRP A 8 19.94 -31.65 35.86
C TRP A 8 18.67 -31.41 36.68
N PRO A 9 18.31 -30.15 36.97
CA PRO A 9 17.06 -29.85 37.65
C PRO A 9 15.89 -30.48 36.87
N PRO A 10 14.86 -30.99 37.55
CA PRO A 10 13.69 -31.52 36.88
C PRO A 10 13.11 -30.44 35.97
N ILE A 11 12.92 -30.78 34.70
CA ILE A 11 12.36 -29.87 33.71
C ILE A 11 11.04 -29.32 34.26
N PRO A 12 10.87 -27.98 34.35
CA PRO A 12 9.64 -27.37 34.83
C PRO A 12 8.42 -27.94 34.10
N SER A 13 7.32 -28.17 34.81
CA SER A 13 6.12 -28.82 34.24
C SER A 13 5.57 -28.11 33.00
N TRP A 14 5.76 -26.79 32.88
CA TRP A 14 5.38 -25.99 31.71
C TRP A 14 6.22 -26.28 30.45
N MET A 15 7.47 -26.74 30.61
CA MET A 15 8.34 -27.21 29.50
C MET A 15 8.01 -28.63 29.00
N ARG A 16 7.07 -29.36 29.62
CA ARG A 16 6.66 -30.69 29.12
C ARG A 16 5.88 -30.64 27.81
N ASN A 17 5.30 -29.50 27.46
CA ASN A 17 4.56 -29.37 26.20
C ASN A 17 5.53 -28.97 25.07
N MET A 18 6.07 -29.98 24.38
CA MET A 18 7.01 -29.82 23.26
C MET A 18 6.51 -28.81 22.21
N ARG A 19 5.20 -28.75 21.98
CA ARG A 19 4.57 -27.84 21.01
C ARG A 19 4.68 -26.38 21.46
N ALA A 20 4.47 -26.12 22.75
CA ALA A 20 4.62 -24.79 23.33
C ALA A 20 6.08 -24.35 23.33
N VAL A 21 7.00 -25.25 23.73
CA VAL A 21 8.44 -24.97 23.74
C VAL A 21 8.93 -24.63 22.34
N SER A 22 8.53 -25.41 21.32
CA SER A 22 8.90 -25.16 19.93
C SER A 22 8.36 -23.83 19.40
N ALA A 23 7.09 -23.49 19.69
CA ALA A 23 6.51 -22.23 19.23
C ALA A 23 7.13 -21.01 19.93
N ILE A 24 7.36 -21.10 21.24
CA ILE A 24 7.95 -20.00 22.03
C ILE A 24 9.42 -19.80 21.63
N SER A 25 10.21 -20.88 21.52
CA SER A 25 11.62 -20.76 21.13
C SER A 25 11.78 -20.20 19.72
N ALA A 26 10.95 -20.64 18.76
CA ALA A 26 10.92 -20.09 17.42
C ALA A 26 10.53 -18.59 17.42
N THR A 27 9.50 -18.22 18.19
CA THR A 27 9.09 -16.81 18.33
C THR A 27 10.21 -15.95 18.92
N ILE A 28 10.90 -16.44 19.95
CA ILE A 28 12.04 -15.74 20.57
C ILE A 28 13.18 -15.56 19.55
N LEU A 29 13.57 -16.63 18.84
CA LEU A 29 14.63 -16.57 17.84
C LEU A 29 14.30 -15.59 16.72
N LEU A 30 13.07 -15.61 16.25
CA LEU A 30 12.56 -14.69 15.25
C LEU A 30 12.57 -13.23 15.78
N SER A 31 12.19 -13.01 17.04
CA SER A 31 12.17 -11.68 17.67
C SER A 31 13.54 -11.01 17.84
N ILE A 32 14.64 -11.75 17.71
CA ILE A 32 16.01 -11.19 17.76
C ILE A 32 16.30 -10.36 16.51
N PHE A 33 15.64 -10.66 15.39
CA PHE A 33 15.88 -9.98 14.12
C PHE A 33 14.95 -8.77 13.98
N PRO A 34 15.47 -7.55 13.74
CA PRO A 34 14.67 -6.33 13.75
C PRO A 34 13.69 -6.19 12.57
N HIS A 35 13.86 -6.96 11.49
CA HIS A 35 13.04 -6.85 10.28
C HIS A 35 12.11 -8.05 10.17
N GLN A 36 11.09 -8.07 11.03
CA GLN A 36 10.10 -9.14 11.05
C GLN A 36 8.76 -8.62 10.56
N GLU A 37 8.28 -9.20 9.47
CA GLU A 37 6.86 -9.10 9.13
C GLU A 37 6.09 -10.09 10.00
N SER A 38 4.91 -9.68 10.48
CA SER A 38 4.05 -10.52 11.34
C SER A 38 3.73 -11.89 10.72
N ARG A 39 3.77 -12.01 9.39
CA ARG A 39 3.58 -13.27 8.67
C ARG A 39 4.62 -14.36 9.01
N PHE A 40 5.82 -13.99 9.48
CA PHE A 40 6.83 -14.97 9.88
C PHE A 40 6.41 -15.79 11.12
N LEU A 41 5.43 -15.30 11.89
CA LEU A 41 4.86 -16.01 13.04
C LEU A 41 3.71 -16.96 12.68
N ILE A 42 3.22 -16.95 11.42
CA ILE A 42 2.11 -17.82 10.98
C ILE A 42 2.35 -19.30 11.33
N PRO A 43 3.56 -19.89 11.16
CA PRO A 43 3.81 -21.29 11.54
C PRO A 43 3.70 -21.55 13.05
N CYS A 44 3.89 -20.53 13.90
CA CYS A 44 3.79 -20.67 15.36
C CYS A 44 2.33 -20.72 15.84
N VAL A 45 1.40 -20.10 15.11
CA VAL A 45 -0.03 -20.03 15.46
C VAL A 45 -0.66 -21.42 15.66
N PRO A 46 -0.59 -22.39 14.73
CA PRO A 46 -1.20 -23.70 14.92
C PRO A 46 -0.56 -24.49 16.08
N LEU A 47 0.75 -24.34 16.31
CA LEU A 47 1.44 -24.97 17.43
C LEU A 47 0.93 -24.44 18.78
N LEU A 48 0.80 -23.12 18.91
CA LEU A 48 0.24 -22.47 20.10
C LEU A 48 -1.22 -22.87 20.32
N LEU A 49 -2.06 -22.83 19.29
CA LEU A 49 -3.46 -23.24 19.40
C LEU A 49 -3.62 -24.71 19.83
N SER A 50 -2.73 -25.60 19.36
CA SER A 50 -2.75 -27.01 19.73
C SER A 50 -2.41 -27.27 21.21
N CYS A 51 -1.78 -26.30 21.89
CA CYS A 51 -1.46 -26.38 23.31
C CYS A 51 -2.68 -26.25 24.20
N PHE A 52 -3.77 -25.67 23.68
CA PHE A 52 -5.03 -25.50 24.40
C PHE A 52 -6.02 -26.59 24.02
N ARG A 53 -6.69 -27.17 25.03
CA ARG A 53 -7.87 -28.01 24.79
C ARG A 53 -9.07 -27.10 24.59
N LEU A 54 -9.43 -26.85 23.34
CA LEU A 54 -10.64 -26.11 23.02
C LEU A 54 -11.86 -26.94 23.41
N ASN A 55 -12.73 -26.37 24.26
CA ASN A 55 -14.01 -27.00 24.57
C ASN A 55 -14.86 -27.06 23.30
N LYS A 56 -15.44 -28.23 23.01
CA LYS A 56 -16.35 -28.44 21.88
C LYS A 56 -17.66 -27.70 22.14
N SER A 57 -17.68 -26.40 21.84
CA SER A 57 -18.83 -25.52 22.00
C SER A 57 -19.36 -25.08 20.65
N ARG A 58 -20.68 -25.23 20.44
CA ARG A 58 -21.35 -24.68 19.24
C ARG A 58 -21.22 -23.17 19.17
N LEU A 59 -21.18 -22.47 20.30
CA LEU A 59 -20.95 -21.03 20.36
C LEU A 59 -19.54 -20.68 19.87
N LEU A 60 -18.51 -21.41 20.32
CA LEU A 60 -17.14 -21.20 19.86
C LEU A 60 -17.00 -21.43 18.36
N LEU A 61 -17.61 -22.51 17.84
CA LEU A 61 -17.64 -22.78 16.41
C LEU A 61 -18.36 -21.68 15.62
N ALA A 62 -19.53 -21.23 16.10
CA ALA A 62 -20.28 -20.16 15.46
C ALA A 62 -19.48 -18.85 15.45
N THR A 63 -18.88 -18.45 16.58
CA THR A 63 -17.99 -17.28 16.66
C THR A 63 -16.82 -17.40 15.71
N TRP A 64 -16.17 -18.56 15.63
CA TRP A 64 -15.07 -18.81 14.71
C TRP A 64 -15.51 -18.68 13.25
N MET A 65 -16.66 -19.26 12.87
CA MET A 65 -17.20 -19.13 11.52
C MET A 65 -17.53 -17.67 11.16
N ILE A 66 -18.21 -16.96 12.06
CA ILE A 66 -18.55 -15.53 11.87
C ILE A 66 -17.29 -14.69 11.73
N PHE A 67 -16.30 -14.90 12.60
CA PHE A 67 -15.02 -14.19 12.56
C PHE A 67 -14.31 -14.39 11.22
N ASN A 68 -14.20 -15.65 10.74
CA ASN A 68 -13.57 -15.93 9.45
C ASN A 68 -14.38 -15.38 8.26
N ALA A 69 -15.71 -15.40 8.33
CA ALA A 69 -16.54 -14.80 7.29
C ALA A 69 -16.33 -13.27 7.23
N VAL A 70 -16.31 -12.61 8.39
CA VAL A 70 -16.09 -11.15 8.50
C VAL A 70 -14.67 -10.79 8.04
N LEU A 71 -13.63 -11.47 8.52
CA LEU A 71 -12.25 -11.20 8.09
C LEU A 71 -12.01 -11.60 6.65
N GLY A 72 -12.56 -12.71 6.17
CA GLY A 72 -12.49 -13.11 4.77
C GLY A 72 -13.10 -12.05 3.85
N PHE A 73 -14.25 -11.50 4.23
CA PHE A 73 -14.88 -10.40 3.51
C PHE A 73 -14.06 -9.10 3.58
N LEU A 74 -13.59 -8.71 4.78
CA LEU A 74 -12.79 -7.51 4.96
C LEU A 74 -11.47 -7.58 4.18
N MET A 75 -10.71 -8.67 4.35
CA MET A 75 -9.40 -8.84 3.72
C MET A 75 -9.52 -9.11 2.21
N GLY A 76 -10.47 -9.95 1.81
CA GLY A 76 -10.64 -10.32 0.40
C GLY A 76 -11.29 -9.21 -0.44
N VAL A 77 -12.34 -8.55 0.06
CA VAL A 77 -13.11 -7.58 -0.73
C VAL A 77 -12.64 -6.15 -0.52
N TYR A 78 -12.31 -5.75 0.70
CA TYR A 78 -11.95 -4.36 0.99
C TYR A 78 -10.44 -4.15 1.06
N HIS A 79 -9.67 -4.99 1.73
CA HIS A 79 -8.21 -4.75 1.78
C HIS A 79 -7.57 -4.95 0.40
N GLN A 80 -7.80 -6.09 -0.25
CA GLN A 80 -7.17 -6.40 -1.53
C GLN A 80 -7.97 -5.92 -2.74
N GLY A 81 -9.27 -5.69 -2.57
CA GLY A 81 -10.18 -5.46 -3.70
C GLY A 81 -9.90 -4.19 -4.50
N GLY A 82 -9.20 -3.19 -3.97
CA GLY A 82 -8.82 -1.98 -4.71
C GLY A 82 -7.52 -2.10 -5.49
N VAL A 83 -6.55 -2.86 -4.98
CA VAL A 83 -5.19 -2.87 -5.50
C VAL A 83 -5.15 -3.46 -6.92
N VAL A 84 -5.77 -4.63 -7.12
CA VAL A 84 -5.80 -5.32 -8.42
C VAL A 84 -6.55 -4.53 -9.50
N PRO A 85 -7.79 -4.04 -9.29
CA PRO A 85 -8.49 -3.24 -10.29
C PRO A 85 -7.76 -1.94 -10.63
N THR A 86 -7.10 -1.31 -9.66
CA THR A 86 -6.31 -0.10 -9.90
C THR A 86 -5.15 -0.39 -10.86
N GLN A 87 -4.39 -1.45 -10.61
CA GLN A 87 -3.28 -1.85 -11.49
C GLN A 87 -3.73 -2.15 -12.92
N LEU A 88 -4.85 -2.87 -13.07
CA LEU A 88 -5.42 -3.17 -14.38
C LEU A 88 -5.94 -1.93 -15.10
N ALA A 89 -6.37 -0.90 -14.36
CA ALA A 89 -6.85 0.36 -14.94
C ALA A 89 -5.71 1.31 -15.34
N ILE A 90 -4.53 1.22 -14.70
CA ILE A 90 -3.39 2.14 -14.93
C ILE A 90 -3.07 2.33 -16.42
N PRO A 91 -2.87 1.29 -17.25
CA PRO A 91 -2.53 1.49 -18.66
C PRO A 91 -3.54 2.36 -19.41
N SER A 92 -4.85 2.14 -19.16
CA SER A 92 -5.93 2.94 -19.75
C SER A 92 -5.99 4.38 -19.22
N ILE A 93 -5.66 4.59 -17.94
CA ILE A 93 -5.64 5.92 -17.32
C ILE A 93 -4.50 6.74 -17.91
N VAL A 94 -3.32 6.13 -18.02
CA VAL A 94 -2.12 6.75 -18.58
C VAL A 94 -2.33 7.11 -20.04
N SER A 95 -2.83 6.16 -20.85
CA SER A 95 -3.09 6.43 -22.27
C SER A 95 -4.09 7.57 -22.47
N ASN A 96 -5.20 7.59 -21.72
CA ASN A 96 -6.21 8.65 -21.81
C ASN A 96 -5.69 10.01 -21.34
N ALA A 97 -4.90 10.07 -20.27
CA ALA A 97 -4.31 11.31 -19.78
C ALA A 97 -3.34 11.94 -20.80
N MET A 98 -2.66 11.10 -21.59
CA MET A 98 -1.69 11.49 -22.62
C MET A 98 -2.31 11.92 -23.95
N ILE A 99 -3.60 11.65 -24.18
CA ILE A 99 -4.33 12.04 -25.40
C ILE A 99 -4.83 13.50 -25.31
N SER A 100 -4.35 14.30 -24.36
CA SER A 100 -4.71 15.71 -24.28
C SER A 100 -4.36 16.45 -25.59
N PRO A 101 -5.31 17.22 -26.16
CA PRO A 101 -5.23 17.76 -27.54
C PRO A 101 -4.18 18.87 -27.75
N GLU A 102 -3.40 19.24 -26.72
CA GLU A 102 -2.51 20.41 -26.76
C GLU A 102 -1.11 20.12 -27.30
N THR A 103 -0.72 18.85 -27.49
CA THR A 103 0.58 18.51 -28.11
C THR A 103 0.47 17.22 -28.93
N PRO A 104 0.34 17.31 -30.27
CA PRO A 104 0.38 16.12 -31.13
C PRO A 104 1.79 15.53 -31.08
N LEU A 105 2.00 14.55 -30.21
CA LEU A 105 3.20 13.73 -30.22
C LEU A 105 3.15 12.80 -31.44
N PRO A 106 4.29 12.54 -32.10
CA PRO A 106 4.37 11.58 -33.19
C PRO A 106 3.82 10.22 -32.73
N GLU A 107 3.04 9.55 -33.59
CA GLU A 107 2.42 8.25 -33.30
C GLU A 107 3.43 7.16 -32.89
N THR A 108 4.72 7.36 -33.19
CA THR A 108 5.83 6.43 -32.93
C THR A 108 6.63 6.72 -31.67
N SER A 109 6.36 7.80 -30.93
CA SER A 109 7.13 8.15 -29.73
C SER A 109 6.72 7.26 -28.55
N LYS A 110 7.72 6.56 -27.99
CA LYS A 110 7.60 5.81 -26.74
C LYS A 110 7.15 6.76 -25.63
N VAL A 111 6.24 6.30 -24.80
CA VAL A 111 5.69 7.09 -23.70
C VAL A 111 6.14 6.48 -22.39
N THR A 112 6.67 7.30 -21.49
CA THR A 112 7.08 6.85 -20.16
C THR A 112 6.14 7.43 -19.10
N ALA A 113 5.64 6.58 -18.21
CA ALA A 113 4.87 7.00 -17.05
C ALA A 113 5.47 6.41 -15.78
N THR A 114 5.53 7.21 -14.71
CA THR A 114 5.94 6.75 -13.39
C THR A 114 4.73 6.79 -12.46
N VAL A 115 4.41 5.66 -11.84
CA VAL A 115 3.29 5.51 -10.91
C VAL A 115 3.83 5.24 -9.51
N PHE A 116 3.62 6.19 -8.61
CA PHE A 116 3.99 6.06 -7.20
C PHE A 116 2.85 5.43 -6.39
N TRP A 117 3.13 4.42 -5.58
CA TRP A 117 2.17 3.83 -4.65
C TRP A 117 2.47 4.30 -3.23
N TRP A 118 1.58 5.08 -2.64
CA TRP A 118 1.75 5.66 -1.30
C TRP A 118 0.68 5.16 -0.34
N LYS A 119 1.08 4.81 0.90
CA LYS A 119 0.20 4.21 1.94
C LYS A 119 -0.54 2.93 1.47
N THR A 120 -0.01 2.27 0.44
CA THR A 120 -0.39 0.94 -0.06
C THR A 120 0.78 0.40 -0.87
N TYR A 121 0.99 -0.92 -0.89
CA TYR A 121 1.99 -1.55 -1.75
C TYR A 121 1.44 -1.72 -3.17
N SER A 122 2.32 -1.61 -4.16
CA SER A 122 2.02 -1.96 -5.54
C SER A 122 1.81 -3.48 -5.70
N PRO A 123 0.89 -3.91 -6.57
CA PRO A 123 0.75 -5.32 -6.94
C PRO A 123 1.82 -5.74 -7.96
N PRO A 124 1.94 -7.04 -8.25
CA PRO A 124 2.91 -7.55 -9.22
C PRO A 124 2.81 -6.87 -10.59
N LEU A 125 3.96 -6.44 -11.12
CA LEU A 125 4.06 -5.64 -12.36
C LEU A 125 3.52 -6.36 -13.61
N TRP A 126 3.54 -7.70 -13.65
CA TRP A 126 3.01 -8.47 -14.78
C TRP A 126 1.52 -8.22 -15.03
N LEU A 127 0.79 -7.73 -14.02
CA LEU A 127 -0.63 -7.38 -14.15
C LEU A 127 -0.86 -6.13 -15.02
N LEU A 128 0.18 -5.33 -15.29
CA LEU A 128 0.12 -4.20 -16.25
C LEU A 128 0.04 -4.66 -17.70
N GLY A 129 0.32 -5.94 -17.99
CA GLY A 129 0.26 -6.51 -19.34
C GLY A 129 1.35 -6.02 -20.29
N ASP A 130 1.25 -6.45 -21.55
CA ASP A 130 2.21 -6.12 -22.61
C ASP A 130 1.85 -4.80 -23.28
N ASN A 131 2.42 -3.72 -22.76
CA ASN A 131 2.15 -2.36 -23.21
C ASN A 131 2.96 -1.96 -24.48
N ASN A 132 3.81 -2.84 -24.99
CA ASN A 132 4.62 -2.64 -26.19
C ASN A 132 3.90 -2.99 -27.51
N THR A 133 2.77 -3.69 -27.45
CA THR A 133 2.04 -4.18 -28.64
C THR A 133 0.98 -3.21 -29.15
N THR A 134 0.71 -2.14 -28.40
CA THR A 134 -0.24 -1.10 -28.79
C THR A 134 0.39 -0.15 -29.81
N ALA A 135 -0.45 0.61 -30.53
CA ALA A 135 0.00 1.57 -31.54
C ALA A 135 1.04 2.60 -31.02
N ARG A 136 1.08 2.82 -29.70
CA ARG A 136 2.05 3.66 -29.01
C ARG A 136 2.64 2.90 -27.82
N PRO A 137 3.90 2.43 -27.89
CA PRO A 137 4.53 1.67 -26.81
C PRO A 137 4.54 2.47 -25.50
N LEU A 138 3.96 1.88 -24.45
CA LEU A 138 3.82 2.51 -23.14
C LEU A 138 4.73 1.81 -22.12
N ASP A 139 5.60 2.59 -21.48
CA ASP A 139 6.57 2.13 -20.48
C ASP A 139 6.16 2.68 -19.11
N ILE A 140 5.64 1.80 -18.25
CA ILE A 140 5.13 2.16 -16.93
C ILE A 140 6.13 1.70 -15.87
N ASP A 141 6.84 2.66 -15.28
CA ASP A 141 7.65 2.45 -14.08
C ASP A 141 6.75 2.57 -12.85
N THR A 142 6.87 1.65 -11.90
CA THR A 142 6.09 1.66 -10.65
C THR A 142 7.03 1.75 -9.46
N ARG A 143 6.77 2.69 -8.55
CA ARG A 143 7.61 2.95 -7.38
C ARG A 143 6.80 2.90 -6.09
N ASP A 144 7.24 2.06 -5.16
CA ASP A 144 6.62 1.96 -3.84
C ASP A 144 7.19 3.01 -2.89
N LEU A 145 6.30 3.84 -2.35
CA LEU A 145 6.57 4.82 -1.31
C LEU A 145 5.91 4.40 0.01
N MET A 146 5.74 3.10 0.23
CA MET A 146 5.20 2.61 1.49
C MET A 146 6.14 3.00 2.65
N GLY A 147 5.56 3.54 3.72
CA GLY A 147 6.27 3.84 4.97
C GLY A 147 6.93 5.21 5.05
N ILE A 148 7.00 6.00 3.97
CA ILE A 148 7.51 7.37 4.03
C ILE A 148 6.42 8.38 4.39
N SER A 149 6.82 9.49 5.01
CA SER A 149 5.91 10.55 5.42
C SER A 149 5.34 11.33 4.22
N GLY A 150 4.21 12.01 4.43
CA GLY A 150 3.61 12.87 3.39
C GLY A 150 4.59 13.92 2.81
N PRO A 151 5.32 14.68 3.63
CA PRO A 151 6.32 15.64 3.13
C PRO A 151 7.45 15.00 2.31
N GLU A 152 7.98 13.85 2.74
CA GLU A 152 9.01 13.13 1.98
C GLU A 152 8.46 12.59 0.66
N MET A 153 7.21 12.11 0.64
CA MET A 153 6.53 11.70 -0.59
C MET A 153 6.41 12.85 -1.59
N ILE A 154 6.10 14.06 -1.12
CA ILE A 154 6.07 15.26 -1.99
C ILE A 154 7.46 15.56 -2.54
N GLN A 155 8.52 15.43 -1.74
CA GLN A 155 9.90 15.60 -2.24
C GLN A 155 10.25 14.57 -3.33
N GLU A 156 9.80 13.33 -3.21
CA GLU A 156 9.97 12.32 -4.26
C GLU A 156 9.18 12.66 -5.53
N LEU A 157 7.94 13.16 -5.39
CA LEU A 157 7.17 13.66 -6.52
C LEU A 157 7.84 14.87 -7.17
N ASP A 158 8.36 15.82 -6.40
CA ASP A 158 9.05 17.01 -6.91
C ASP A 158 10.30 16.68 -7.71
N LYS A 159 11.03 15.61 -7.35
CA LYS A 159 12.17 15.13 -8.13
C LYS A 159 11.75 14.48 -9.45
N ALA A 160 10.57 13.85 -9.49
CA ALA A 160 10.09 13.09 -10.64
C ALA A 160 9.30 13.95 -11.64
N VAL A 161 8.56 14.95 -11.17
CA VAL A 161 7.69 15.78 -12.02
C VAL A 161 8.53 16.76 -12.86
N PRO A 162 8.37 16.76 -14.19
CA PRO A 162 9.07 17.69 -15.08
C PRO A 162 8.87 19.17 -14.71
N GLN A 163 9.87 20.00 -15.02
CA GLN A 163 9.77 21.45 -14.88
C GLN A 163 8.95 22.07 -16.02
N CYS A 164 8.20 23.16 -15.78
CA CYS A 164 7.31 23.80 -16.78
C CYS A 164 8.00 24.16 -18.11
N HIS A 165 9.32 24.41 -18.06
CA HIS A 165 10.14 24.83 -19.20
C HIS A 165 11.23 23.80 -19.51
N ALA A 166 10.90 22.51 -19.51
CA ALA A 166 11.74 21.55 -20.19
C ALA A 166 11.71 21.88 -21.69
N ASN A 167 12.79 22.48 -22.20
CA ASN A 167 12.90 22.78 -23.63
C ASN A 167 12.59 21.52 -24.46
N PRO A 168 11.62 21.55 -25.39
CA PRO A 168 11.29 20.40 -26.25
C PRO A 168 12.42 20.05 -27.25
N SER A 169 13.57 20.72 -27.17
CA SER A 169 14.74 20.52 -28.02
C SER A 169 15.67 19.39 -27.56
N ARG A 170 15.33 18.70 -26.47
CA ARG A 170 15.95 17.43 -26.11
C ARG A 170 14.94 16.34 -26.46
N ASN A 171 15.32 15.38 -27.33
CA ASN A 171 14.58 14.14 -27.60
C ASN A 171 14.41 13.34 -26.29
N THR A 172 13.59 13.85 -25.39
CA THR A 172 13.30 13.26 -24.10
C THR A 172 11.84 12.89 -24.16
N ASP A 173 11.58 11.59 -24.10
CA ASP A 173 10.24 11.05 -24.16
C ASP A 173 9.36 11.72 -23.08
N PRO A 174 8.09 12.04 -23.38
CA PRO A 174 7.20 12.68 -22.42
C PRO A 174 7.05 11.77 -21.20
N SER A 175 7.49 12.25 -20.04
CA SER A 175 7.34 11.55 -18.77
C SER A 175 6.21 12.17 -17.95
N THR A 176 5.19 11.37 -17.66
CA THR A 176 4.10 11.78 -16.76
C THR A 176 4.19 11.07 -15.43
N VAL A 177 3.80 11.76 -14.37
CA VAL A 177 3.83 11.23 -13.01
C VAL A 177 2.42 11.05 -12.47
N PHE A 178 2.16 9.88 -11.90
CA PHE A 178 0.91 9.55 -11.22
C PHE A 178 1.21 9.10 -9.79
N ILE A 179 0.23 9.30 -8.92
CA ILE A 179 0.23 8.76 -7.57
C ILE A 179 -1.03 7.94 -7.33
N VAL A 180 -0.85 6.77 -6.71
CA VAL A 180 -1.87 5.87 -6.21
C VAL A 180 -1.83 5.94 -4.70
N ALA A 181 -2.96 6.27 -4.09
CA ALA A 181 -3.07 6.41 -2.63
C ALA A 181 -4.51 6.15 -2.15
N PRO A 182 -4.69 5.69 -0.91
CA PRO A 182 -6.01 5.52 -0.36
C PRO A 182 -6.72 6.87 -0.18
N ASN A 183 -8.03 6.88 -0.38
CA ASN A 183 -8.85 8.09 -0.18
C ASN A 183 -8.82 8.62 1.26
N SER A 184 -8.42 7.76 2.21
CA SER A 184 -8.22 8.11 3.62
C SER A 184 -6.99 8.96 3.88
N ALA A 185 -6.03 9.03 2.95
CA ALA A 185 -4.83 9.85 3.07
C ALA A 185 -5.13 11.34 2.84
N THR A 186 -5.64 11.99 3.89
CA THR A 186 -6.08 13.39 3.90
C THR A 186 -4.97 14.39 3.56
N PHE A 187 -3.71 14.00 3.70
CA PHE A 187 -2.56 14.83 3.35
C PHE A 187 -2.57 15.28 1.88
N LEU A 188 -3.15 14.50 0.96
CA LEU A 188 -3.26 14.88 -0.46
C LEU A 188 -4.33 15.96 -0.71
N ASP A 189 -5.27 16.16 0.22
CA ASP A 189 -6.39 17.09 0.03
C ASP A 189 -5.89 18.52 -0.25
N GLN A 190 -4.79 18.91 0.39
CA GLN A 190 -4.16 20.22 0.20
C GLN A 190 -3.62 20.47 -1.22
N TYR A 191 -3.46 19.43 -2.04
CA TYR A 191 -2.96 19.53 -3.41
C TYR A 191 -4.04 19.29 -4.48
N THR A 192 -5.28 18.99 -4.08
CA THR A 192 -6.37 18.63 -5.01
C THR A 192 -7.30 19.81 -5.37
N THR A 193 -7.07 21.01 -4.81
CA THR A 193 -8.06 22.10 -4.85
C THR A 193 -7.98 22.95 -6.13
N THR A 194 -9.00 22.79 -6.99
CA THR A 194 -9.30 23.69 -8.11
C THR A 194 -10.31 24.79 -7.77
N THR A 195 -10.87 24.87 -6.56
CA THR A 195 -11.96 25.84 -6.28
C THR A 195 -12.08 26.22 -4.80
N THR A 196 -11.28 27.16 -4.32
CA THR A 196 -11.71 28.13 -3.29
C THR A 196 -10.81 29.35 -3.33
N THR A 197 -11.46 30.50 -3.50
CA THR A 197 -10.97 31.86 -3.35
C THR A 197 -10.53 32.13 -1.91
N ASP A 198 -9.45 31.49 -1.47
CA ASP A 198 -8.77 31.88 -0.23
C ASP A 198 -7.35 32.34 -0.55
N SER A 199 -7.10 33.61 -0.23
CA SER A 199 -5.90 34.39 -0.51
C SER A 199 -4.64 33.95 0.25
N SER A 200 -4.58 32.68 0.68
CA SER A 200 -3.41 32.05 1.29
C SER A 200 -2.74 31.03 0.36
N LYS A 201 -2.74 31.30 -0.96
CA LYS A 201 -1.90 30.59 -1.95
C LYS A 201 -0.44 31.03 -1.81
N SER A 202 0.17 30.78 -0.66
CA SER A 202 1.62 30.76 -0.55
C SER A 202 2.10 29.36 -0.91
N GLN A 203 2.70 29.23 -2.10
CA GLN A 203 3.75 28.24 -2.40
C GLN A 203 3.32 26.77 -2.36
N ARG A 204 2.45 26.35 -3.29
CA ARG A 204 2.33 24.93 -3.65
C ARG A 204 2.83 24.79 -5.07
N ASP A 205 3.85 23.97 -5.27
CA ASP A 205 4.50 23.78 -6.58
C ASP A 205 3.85 22.63 -7.38
N LEU A 206 3.00 21.82 -6.75
CA LEU A 206 2.34 20.65 -7.34
C LEU A 206 0.81 20.72 -7.19
N ASP A 207 0.13 20.31 -8.26
CA ASP A 207 -1.32 20.14 -8.36
C ASP A 207 -1.66 18.68 -8.69
N LEU A 208 -2.64 18.13 -7.97
CA LEU A 208 -3.11 16.75 -8.11
C LEU A 208 -4.51 16.71 -8.70
N LEU A 209 -4.64 16.14 -9.90
CA LEU A 209 -5.93 15.90 -10.55
C LEU A 209 -6.32 14.44 -10.40
N LYS A 210 -7.46 14.18 -9.75
CA LYS A 210 -7.99 12.83 -9.59
C LYS A 210 -8.53 12.31 -10.92
N LEU A 211 -7.93 11.24 -11.44
CA LEU A 211 -8.32 10.64 -12.72
C LEU A 211 -9.23 9.42 -12.55
N TRP A 212 -9.04 8.66 -11.47
CA TRP A 212 -9.76 7.40 -11.28
C TRP A 212 -9.92 7.06 -9.79
N SER A 213 -10.94 6.27 -9.45
CA SER A 213 -11.18 5.80 -8.08
C SER A 213 -11.90 4.46 -8.03
N TYR A 214 -11.54 3.64 -7.05
CA TYR A 214 -12.22 2.41 -6.70
C TYR A 214 -12.74 2.46 -5.26
N PRO A 215 -14.06 2.33 -5.02
CA PRO A 215 -14.64 2.57 -3.69
C PRO A 215 -14.51 1.39 -2.71
N LYS A 216 -14.33 0.15 -3.21
CA LYS A 216 -14.24 -1.04 -2.35
C LYS A 216 -12.78 -1.32 -1.98
N HIS A 217 -12.17 -0.35 -1.31
CA HIS A 217 -10.83 -0.49 -0.77
C HIS A 217 -10.74 0.08 0.65
N LEU A 218 -10.15 -0.64 1.59
CA LEU A 218 -9.88 -0.18 2.94
C LEU A 218 -8.38 -0.38 3.18
N SER A 219 -7.61 0.71 3.22
CA SER A 219 -6.18 0.60 3.48
C SER A 219 -5.95 0.30 4.96
N LEU A 220 -5.37 -0.86 5.25
CA LEU A 220 -4.88 -1.20 6.60
C LEU A 220 -3.47 -0.67 6.85
N ASP A 221 -2.83 -0.13 5.81
CA ASP A 221 -1.49 0.46 5.88
C ASP A 221 -1.54 1.96 6.24
N ASP A 222 -2.73 2.55 6.24
CA ASP A 222 -3.00 3.94 6.59
C ASP A 222 -3.63 4.09 8.00
N LEU A 223 -3.23 3.20 8.92
CA LEU A 223 -3.69 3.15 10.30
C LEU A 223 -2.76 3.92 11.25
N ASP A 224 -2.79 5.26 11.15
CA ASP A 224 -1.95 6.14 11.98
C ASP A 224 -2.57 6.36 13.38
N PHE A 225 -2.67 5.29 14.18
CA PHE A 225 -3.29 5.36 15.51
C PHE A 225 -2.53 6.21 16.52
N GLU A 226 -1.23 6.38 16.32
CA GLU A 226 -0.36 7.18 17.21
C GLU A 226 -0.65 8.68 17.09
N SER A 227 -0.77 9.19 15.86
CA SER A 227 -1.01 10.62 15.61
C SER A 227 -2.48 10.99 15.72
N ASP A 228 -3.36 10.17 15.13
CA ASP A 228 -4.76 10.55 14.95
C ASP A 228 -5.60 10.12 16.16
N GLY A 229 -5.23 9.02 16.82
CA GLY A 229 -6.05 8.30 17.79
C GLY A 229 -6.97 7.25 17.16
N ILE A 230 -7.40 6.26 17.94
CA ILE A 230 -8.09 5.06 17.40
C ILE A 230 -9.41 5.39 16.67
N PHE A 231 -10.31 6.15 17.29
CA PHE A 231 -11.66 6.39 16.76
C PHE A 231 -11.67 7.29 15.52
N SER A 232 -10.81 8.31 15.49
CA SER A 232 -10.59 9.22 14.37
C SER A 232 -9.98 8.48 13.18
N THR A 233 -8.94 7.65 13.38
CA THR A 233 -8.40 6.79 12.32
C THR A 233 -9.47 5.88 11.74
N LEU A 234 -10.24 5.17 12.60
CA LEU A 234 -11.30 4.27 12.13
C LEU A 234 -12.39 5.03 11.35
N ARG A 235 -12.84 6.19 11.86
CA ARG A 235 -13.82 7.02 11.17
C ARG A 235 -13.30 7.51 9.81
N ARG A 236 -12.01 7.88 9.73
CA ARG A 236 -11.33 8.34 8.52
C ARG A 236 -11.24 7.22 7.48
N VAL A 237 -10.67 6.08 7.86
CA VAL A 237 -10.41 4.94 6.95
C VAL A 237 -11.72 4.30 6.47
N ILE A 238 -12.74 4.18 7.33
CA ILE A 238 -14.05 3.64 6.93
C ILE A 238 -14.86 4.65 6.11
N GLY A 239 -14.87 5.92 6.53
CA GLY A 239 -15.66 6.98 5.91
C GLY A 239 -15.12 7.42 4.55
N ARG A 240 -13.80 7.42 4.39
CA ARG A 240 -13.10 7.77 3.14
C ARG A 240 -12.46 6.52 2.52
N ARG A 241 -13.16 5.39 2.57
CA ARG A 241 -12.68 4.18 1.92
C ARG A 241 -12.53 4.39 0.41
N GLY A 242 -11.59 3.66 -0.18
CA GLY A 242 -11.31 3.62 -1.61
C GLY A 242 -9.84 3.86 -1.93
N LEU A 243 -9.47 3.53 -3.15
CA LEU A 243 -8.14 3.74 -3.72
C LEU A 243 -8.29 4.62 -4.95
N SER A 244 -7.47 5.64 -5.11
CA SER A 244 -7.56 6.52 -6.29
C SER A 244 -6.23 6.70 -6.96
N VAL A 245 -6.31 7.11 -8.23
CA VAL A 245 -5.16 7.49 -9.05
C VAL A 245 -5.29 8.99 -9.34
N TRP A 246 -4.23 9.73 -9.06
CA TRP A 246 -4.12 11.15 -9.39
C TRP A 246 -2.96 11.36 -10.35
N SER A 247 -3.15 12.23 -11.35
CA SER A 247 -2.02 12.80 -12.10
C SER A 247 -1.42 13.95 -11.31
N VAL A 248 -0.10 14.01 -11.28
CA VAL A 248 0.66 15.06 -10.61
C VAL A 248 1.24 15.99 -11.66
N ARG A 249 0.94 17.29 -11.57
CA ARG A 249 1.47 18.33 -12.45
C ARG A 249 2.08 19.43 -11.60
N ARG A 250 3.00 20.22 -12.16
CA ARG A 250 3.43 21.45 -11.51
C ARG A 250 2.37 22.54 -11.66
N SER A 251 2.13 23.25 -10.57
CA SER A 251 1.19 24.36 -10.55
C SER A 251 1.65 25.49 -11.48
N GLY A 252 0.74 26.02 -12.30
CA GLY A 252 1.04 27.15 -13.16
C GLY A 252 1.89 26.84 -14.40
N CYS A 253 2.17 25.57 -14.70
CA CYS A 253 2.58 25.20 -16.05
C CYS A 253 1.36 25.24 -16.99
N PRO A 254 1.49 25.73 -18.23
CA PRO A 254 0.48 25.53 -19.26
C PRO A 254 0.19 24.04 -19.47
#